data_AF-C3X7N8-F1
#
_entry.id   AF-C3X7N8-F1
#
_cell.length_a   1.000
_cell.length_b   1.000
_cell.length_c   1.000
_cell.angle_alpha   90.00
_cell.angle_beta   90.00
_cell.angle_gamma   90.00
#
_symmetry.space_group_name_H-M   'P 1'
#
loop_
_entity.id
_entity.type
_entity.pdbx_description
1 polymer ?
#
loop_
_entity_poly.entity_id
_entity_poly.type
_entity_poly.pdbx_seq_one_letter_code
_entity_poly.pdbx_strand_id
1 'polypeptide(L)'
;MAKTKHSFFQKFCASAGMAALLFTMAQSSAMAQEVMPDSDTSAPAMQRIHSFTHKATELAMTAMTLIGSHYKYGGNSPETGIDCSGLVRYVFKEAWGATVPRTSLELSRAGEEVSQADLQPGDLVFYNTRRRSYSHVGIYLGDNKFIHAPSSGKKVRIDNMEMAYWKSRFNGARRITNPEDRQRIESEKEQILQAFRDEAE
;
A
#
# COMPACT_ATOMS: atom_id res chain seq x y z
N MET A 1 -20.32 58.37 -6.71
CA MET A 1 -20.29 58.80 -8.12
C MET A 1 -20.49 57.58 -9.00
N ALA A 2 -21.47 57.64 -9.90
CA ALA A 2 -21.97 56.53 -10.70
C ALA A 2 -21.73 56.77 -12.19
N LYS A 3 -22.00 55.73 -13.00
CA LYS A 3 -22.12 55.67 -14.48
C LYS A 3 -20.79 55.35 -15.18
N THR A 4 -20.71 54.52 -16.24
CA THR A 4 -21.65 54.22 -17.35
C THR A 4 -21.12 52.92 -18.03
N LYS A 5 -21.85 51.80 -18.26
CA LYS A 5 -22.76 51.43 -19.39
C LYS A 5 -22.36 52.06 -20.74
N HIS A 6 -22.43 51.43 -21.93
CA HIS A 6 -23.06 50.22 -22.44
C HIS A 6 -22.57 49.96 -23.90
N SER A 7 -22.62 48.70 -24.31
CA SER A 7 -23.00 48.15 -25.64
C SER A 7 -22.80 48.97 -26.92
N PHE A 8 -22.15 48.36 -27.91
CA PHE A 8 -22.50 48.60 -29.31
C PHE A 8 -22.63 47.28 -30.06
N PHE A 9 -23.82 47.10 -30.63
CA PHE A 9 -24.27 45.93 -31.36
C PHE A 9 -24.40 46.35 -32.84
N GLN A 10 -23.88 45.51 -33.73
CA GLN A 10 -24.57 45.04 -34.95
C GLN A 10 -24.55 45.86 -36.27
N LYS A 11 -24.17 45.11 -37.33
CA LYS A 11 -24.77 44.93 -38.68
C LYS A 11 -24.01 45.47 -39.91
N PHE A 12 -24.30 44.76 -41.02
CA PHE A 12 -24.07 45.00 -42.46
C PHE A 12 -22.77 44.38 -43.04
N CYS A 13 -22.74 43.66 -44.17
CA CYS A 13 -23.76 43.35 -45.19
C CYS A 13 -23.34 42.18 -46.12
N ALA A 14 -24.32 41.67 -46.89
CA ALA A 14 -24.40 40.91 -48.17
C ALA A 14 -23.10 40.53 -48.95
N SER A 15 -23.01 39.51 -49.81
CA SER A 15 -23.91 38.97 -50.87
C SER A 15 -23.33 37.63 -51.41
N ALA A 16 -24.10 36.54 -51.52
CA ALA A 16 -24.75 36.00 -52.73
C ALA A 16 -23.86 35.67 -53.97
N GLY A 17 -23.83 34.38 -54.37
CA GLY A 17 -23.33 33.89 -55.66
C GLY A 17 -23.59 32.38 -55.86
N MET A 18 -24.53 32.04 -56.75
CA MET A 18 -24.96 30.69 -57.16
C MET A 18 -23.94 29.98 -58.08
N ALA A 19 -23.83 28.66 -58.00
CA ALA A 19 -24.23 27.70 -59.05
C ALA A 19 -23.50 26.34 -58.97
N ALA A 20 -24.27 25.29 -59.28
CA ALA A 20 -24.01 23.86 -59.17
C ALA A 20 -22.83 23.29 -59.99
N LEU A 21 -22.26 22.16 -59.52
CA LEU A 21 -22.12 20.92 -60.31
C LEU A 21 -21.61 19.75 -59.45
N LEU A 22 -22.17 18.57 -59.73
CA LEU A 22 -22.01 17.29 -59.05
C LEU A 22 -20.60 16.71 -59.23
N PHE A 23 -19.96 16.26 -58.15
CA PHE A 23 -19.07 15.10 -58.20
C PHE A 23 -19.13 14.34 -56.87
N THR A 24 -19.69 13.14 -56.95
CA THR A 24 -19.59 12.07 -55.97
C THR A 24 -18.12 11.79 -55.64
N MET A 25 -17.78 11.67 -54.35
CA MET A 25 -16.97 10.58 -53.82
C MET A 25 -17.21 10.49 -52.31
N ALA A 26 -17.88 9.42 -51.90
CA ALA A 26 -17.84 8.93 -50.55
C ALA A 26 -16.38 8.57 -50.25
N GLN A 27 -15.74 9.29 -49.32
CA GLN A 27 -14.52 8.83 -48.70
C GLN A 27 -14.87 8.30 -47.32
N SER A 28 -15.16 6.99 -47.28
CA SER A 28 -14.97 6.17 -46.10
C SER A 28 -13.50 6.26 -45.70
N SER A 29 -13.17 7.11 -44.73
CA SER A 29 -11.97 6.88 -43.92
C SER A 29 -12.37 5.93 -42.81
N ALA A 30 -12.35 4.63 -43.14
CA ALA A 30 -12.15 3.61 -42.12
C ALA A 30 -10.76 3.88 -41.54
N MET A 31 -10.73 4.39 -40.31
CA MET A 31 -9.51 4.44 -39.53
C MET A 31 -9.05 3.00 -39.37
N ALA A 32 -8.01 2.63 -40.10
CA ALA A 32 -7.27 1.40 -39.89
C ALA A 32 -6.76 1.45 -38.45
N GLN A 33 -7.46 0.75 -37.57
CA GLN A 33 -7.02 0.48 -36.23
C GLN A 33 -5.85 -0.50 -36.40
N GLU A 34 -4.63 0.01 -36.34
CA GLU A 34 -3.45 -0.82 -36.20
C GLU A 34 -3.69 -1.71 -34.98
N VAL A 35 -3.87 -3.00 -35.25
CA VAL A 35 -3.92 -4.04 -34.23
C VAL A 35 -2.54 -4.07 -33.60
N MET A 36 -2.43 -3.37 -32.47
CA MET A 36 -1.28 -3.51 -31.57
C MET A 36 -1.22 -4.96 -31.11
N PRO A 37 -0.04 -5.59 -31.10
CA PRO A 37 0.10 -6.96 -30.64
C PRO A 37 -0.31 -7.04 -29.16
N ASP A 38 -1.15 -8.03 -28.89
CA ASP A 38 -1.78 -8.37 -27.63
C ASP A 38 -0.77 -8.38 -26.46
N SER A 39 -0.93 -7.47 -25.51
CA SER A 39 -0.10 -7.35 -24.30
C SER A 39 -0.84 -7.90 -23.08
N ASP A 40 -1.41 -9.10 -23.18
CA ASP A 40 -2.36 -9.60 -22.17
C ASP A 40 -1.74 -10.45 -21.04
N THR A 41 -0.41 -10.54 -20.95
CA THR A 41 0.26 -11.31 -19.88
C THR A 41 0.60 -10.49 -18.63
N SER A 42 0.59 -9.15 -18.67
CA SER A 42 1.01 -8.30 -17.54
C SER A 42 -0.12 -7.76 -16.65
N ALA A 43 -1.36 -7.74 -17.14
CA ALA A 43 -2.50 -7.18 -16.41
C ALA A 43 -2.75 -7.82 -15.02
N PRO A 44 -2.74 -9.17 -14.86
CA PRO A 44 -3.02 -9.76 -13.56
C PRO A 44 -1.84 -9.63 -12.57
N ALA A 45 -0.59 -9.52 -13.04
CA ALA A 45 0.56 -9.29 -12.15
C ALA A 45 0.57 -7.84 -11.61
N MET A 46 0.28 -6.87 -12.49
CA MET A 46 0.20 -5.44 -12.13
C MET A 46 -0.92 -5.17 -11.11
N GLN A 47 -2.08 -5.82 -11.30
CA GLN A 47 -3.23 -5.69 -10.39
C GLN A 47 -2.98 -6.35 -9.02
N ARG A 48 -2.15 -7.42 -8.97
CA ARG A 48 -1.73 -8.10 -7.74
C ARG A 48 -0.71 -7.29 -6.92
N ILE A 49 0.28 -6.67 -7.57
CA ILE A 49 1.22 -5.76 -6.89
C ILE A 49 0.47 -4.56 -6.29
N HIS A 50 -0.52 -4.05 -7.02
CA HIS A 50 -1.35 -2.94 -6.56
C HIS A 50 -2.18 -3.31 -5.32
N SER A 51 -2.82 -4.49 -5.29
CA SER A 51 -3.62 -4.92 -4.14
C SER A 51 -2.79 -5.21 -2.89
N PHE A 52 -1.60 -5.82 -3.04
CA PHE A 52 -0.68 -6.04 -1.93
C PHE A 52 -0.18 -4.71 -1.35
N THR A 53 0.25 -3.79 -2.21
CA THR A 53 0.69 -2.44 -1.81
C THR A 53 -0.43 -1.71 -1.07
N HIS A 54 -1.68 -1.86 -1.52
CA HIS A 54 -2.83 -1.23 -0.88
C HIS A 54 -3.07 -1.74 0.54
N LYS A 55 -3.05 -3.07 0.75
CA LYS A 55 -3.22 -3.68 2.07
C LYS A 55 -2.08 -3.33 3.02
N ALA A 56 -0.85 -3.37 2.54
CA ALA A 56 0.32 -3.05 3.36
C ALA A 56 0.33 -1.56 3.79
N THR A 57 -0.13 -0.69 2.88
CA THR A 57 -0.40 0.73 3.18
C THR A 57 -1.52 0.89 4.21
N GLU A 58 -2.57 0.08 4.16
CA GLU A 58 -3.68 0.13 5.13
C GLU A 58 -3.22 -0.14 6.57
N LEU A 59 -2.32 -1.11 6.78
CA LEU A 59 -1.70 -1.34 8.10
C LEU A 59 -0.94 -0.09 8.58
N ALA A 60 -0.11 0.48 7.71
CA ALA A 60 0.66 1.68 8.03
C ALA A 60 -0.26 2.86 8.40
N MET A 61 -1.30 3.11 7.59
CA MET A 61 -2.27 4.19 7.83
C MET A 61 -3.08 3.96 9.11
N THR A 62 -3.52 2.73 9.37
CA THR A 62 -4.23 2.38 10.61
C THR A 62 -3.34 2.60 11.83
N ALA A 63 -2.06 2.21 11.75
CA ALA A 63 -1.12 2.43 12.84
C ALA A 63 -0.93 3.92 13.15
N MET A 64 -0.92 4.80 12.14
CA MET A 64 -0.79 6.25 12.32
C MET A 64 -1.91 6.85 13.18
N THR A 65 -3.12 6.26 13.17
CA THR A 65 -4.24 6.72 14.01
C THR A 65 -3.97 6.56 15.51
N LEU A 66 -3.01 5.70 15.89
CA LEU A 66 -2.65 5.40 17.28
C LEU A 66 -1.60 6.35 17.85
N ILE A 67 -1.08 7.30 17.06
CA ILE A 67 -0.09 8.25 17.55
C ILE A 67 -0.64 9.01 18.76
N GLY A 68 0.15 9.08 19.82
CA GLY A 68 -0.24 9.74 21.06
C GLY A 68 -0.91 8.83 22.10
N SER A 69 -1.34 7.61 21.74
CA SER A 69 -1.83 6.63 22.71
C SER A 69 -0.76 6.28 23.75
N HIS A 70 -1.16 6.16 25.02
CA HIS A 70 -0.23 5.91 26.11
C HIS A 70 0.30 4.48 26.07
N TYR A 71 1.60 4.32 26.35
CA TYR A 71 2.16 2.99 26.53
C TYR A 71 1.64 2.35 27.82
N LYS A 72 1.24 1.09 27.74
CA LYS A 72 1.00 0.24 28.92
C LYS A 72 1.49 -1.17 28.64
N TYR A 73 2.38 -1.68 29.50
CA TYR A 73 2.87 -3.06 29.37
C TYR A 73 1.72 -4.06 29.47
N GLY A 74 1.62 -5.00 28.52
CA GLY A 74 0.49 -5.92 28.41
C GLY A 74 -0.78 -5.29 27.83
N GLY A 75 -0.77 -3.98 27.54
CA GLY A 75 -1.89 -3.23 27.01
C GLY A 75 -2.23 -3.60 25.57
N ASN A 76 -3.53 -3.51 25.23
CA ASN A 76 -4.07 -3.99 23.96
C ASN A 76 -5.01 -2.99 23.26
N SER A 77 -5.21 -1.80 23.83
CA SER A 77 -6.14 -0.81 23.28
C SER A 77 -5.61 0.61 23.48
N PRO A 78 -5.88 1.54 22.54
CA PRO A 78 -5.42 2.92 22.68
C PRO A 78 -6.03 3.64 23.87
N GLU A 79 -7.25 3.28 24.30
CA GLU A 79 -8.00 3.92 25.38
C GLU A 79 -7.42 3.55 26.76
N THR A 80 -7.06 2.27 26.94
CA THR A 80 -6.57 1.76 28.23
C THR A 80 -5.04 1.67 28.30
N GLY A 81 -4.37 1.99 27.19
CA GLY A 81 -2.95 1.91 26.97
C GLY A 81 -2.53 0.64 26.22
N ILE A 82 -1.45 0.77 25.45
CA ILE A 82 -1.04 -0.23 24.45
C ILE A 82 0.47 -0.50 24.52
N ASP A 83 0.90 -1.75 24.41
CA ASP A 83 2.34 -2.08 24.26
C ASP A 83 2.73 -2.30 22.80
N CYS A 84 4.02 -2.55 22.54
CA CYS A 84 4.56 -2.66 21.19
C CYS A 84 3.87 -3.74 20.36
N SER A 85 3.69 -4.92 20.94
CA SER A 85 2.99 -6.04 20.29
C SER A 85 1.47 -5.90 20.31
N GLY A 86 0.91 -5.23 21.33
CA GLY A 86 -0.50 -4.86 21.39
C GLY A 86 -0.88 -3.89 20.28
N LEU A 87 0.01 -2.95 19.92
CA LEU A 87 -0.15 -2.04 18.79
C LEU A 87 -0.25 -2.82 17.48
N VAL A 88 0.67 -3.75 17.24
CA VAL A 88 0.62 -4.62 16.06
C VAL A 88 -0.70 -5.38 16.00
N ARG A 89 -1.08 -6.03 17.11
CA ARG A 89 -2.31 -6.81 17.16
C ARG A 89 -3.56 -5.97 16.93
N TYR A 90 -3.62 -4.77 17.48
CA TYR A 90 -4.72 -3.84 17.25
C TYR A 90 -4.79 -3.45 15.77
N VAL A 91 -3.67 -3.03 15.17
CA VAL A 91 -3.63 -2.60 13.77
C VAL A 91 -4.06 -3.71 12.81
N PHE A 92 -3.56 -4.94 13.00
CA PHE A 92 -3.96 -6.09 12.17
C PHE A 92 -5.44 -6.43 12.31
N LYS A 93 -5.99 -6.29 13.51
CA LYS A 93 -7.40 -6.52 13.77
C LYS A 93 -8.27 -5.46 13.10
N GLU A 94 -7.94 -4.18 13.24
CA GLU A 94 -8.75 -3.09 12.70
C GLU A 94 -8.64 -2.97 11.18
N ALA A 95 -7.44 -3.14 10.61
CA ALA A 95 -7.24 -3.05 9.16
C ALA A 95 -7.79 -4.28 8.44
N TRP A 96 -7.46 -5.49 8.90
CA TRP A 96 -7.69 -6.72 8.13
C TRP A 96 -8.64 -7.71 8.81
N GLY A 97 -9.19 -7.39 9.98
CA GLY A 97 -9.94 -8.36 10.79
C GLY A 97 -9.08 -9.54 11.27
N ALA A 98 -7.75 -9.45 11.16
CA ALA A 98 -6.84 -10.56 11.35
C ALA A 98 -6.40 -10.68 12.81
N THR A 99 -6.35 -11.92 13.31
CA THR A 99 -5.76 -12.20 14.63
C THR A 99 -4.32 -12.65 14.46
N VAL A 100 -3.40 -11.88 15.06
CA VAL A 100 -1.97 -12.20 15.10
C VAL A 100 -1.53 -12.56 16.53
N PRO A 101 -0.39 -13.27 16.69
CA PRO A 101 0.15 -13.61 18.00
C PRO A 101 0.35 -12.39 18.92
N ARG A 102 0.28 -12.63 20.23
CA ARG A 102 0.25 -11.54 21.21
C ARG A 102 1.64 -10.98 21.52
N THR A 103 2.68 -11.80 21.49
CA THR A 103 4.01 -11.36 21.92
C THR A 103 4.89 -11.02 20.73
N SER A 104 5.83 -10.08 20.92
CA SER A 104 6.83 -9.73 19.89
C SER A 104 7.67 -10.94 19.46
N LEU A 105 7.93 -11.89 20.37
CA LEU A 105 8.67 -13.11 20.06
C LEU A 105 7.87 -14.04 19.15
N GLU A 106 6.58 -14.25 19.40
CA GLU A 106 5.74 -15.06 18.53
C GLU A 106 5.54 -14.38 17.16
N LEU A 107 5.36 -13.06 17.14
CA LEU A 107 5.29 -12.29 15.90
C LEU A 107 6.56 -12.43 15.06
N SER A 108 7.75 -12.52 15.68
CA SER A 108 9.00 -12.75 14.95
C SER A 108 9.10 -14.13 14.28
N ARG A 109 8.18 -15.04 14.61
CA ARG A 109 8.06 -16.37 13.99
C ARG A 109 6.88 -16.47 13.03
N ALA A 110 6.09 -15.40 12.92
CA ALA A 110 4.93 -15.33 12.04
C ALA A 110 5.32 -14.66 10.71
N GLY A 111 4.77 -15.18 9.61
CA GLY A 111 5.00 -14.64 8.29
C GLY A 111 6.36 -15.00 7.69
N GLU A 112 6.72 -14.28 6.63
CA GLU A 112 7.96 -14.44 5.87
C GLU A 112 9.08 -13.57 6.46
N GLU A 113 10.31 -14.06 6.44
CA GLU A 113 11.50 -13.27 6.77
C GLU A 113 11.83 -12.28 5.66
N VAL A 114 12.00 -11.01 6.02
CA VAL A 114 12.29 -9.92 5.07
C VAL A 114 13.65 -9.31 5.40
N SER A 115 14.46 -9.08 4.38
CA SER A 115 15.72 -8.36 4.52
C SER A 115 15.47 -6.87 4.74
N GLN A 116 16.40 -6.14 5.39
CA GLN A 116 16.21 -4.70 5.58
C GLN A 116 16.08 -3.92 4.27
N ALA A 117 16.71 -4.40 3.18
CA ALA A 117 16.65 -3.77 1.87
C ALA A 117 15.29 -3.94 1.18
N ASP A 118 14.53 -4.98 1.54
CA ASP A 118 13.26 -5.34 0.91
C ASP A 118 12.04 -4.91 1.73
N LEU A 119 12.26 -4.07 2.75
CA LEU A 119 11.22 -3.56 3.64
C LEU A 119 10.17 -2.75 2.87
N GLN A 120 8.91 -3.08 3.10
CA GLN A 120 7.75 -2.39 2.55
C GLN A 120 6.84 -1.91 3.68
N PRO A 121 6.13 -0.77 3.50
CA PRO A 121 5.17 -0.28 4.49
C PRO A 121 4.23 -1.40 4.94
N GLY A 122 4.01 -1.55 6.24
CA GLY A 122 3.24 -2.64 6.84
C GLY A 122 4.07 -3.81 7.36
N ASP A 123 5.33 -3.96 6.94
CA ASP A 123 6.24 -4.98 7.48
C ASP A 123 6.52 -4.73 8.98
N LEU A 124 6.73 -5.81 9.73
CA LEU A 124 7.11 -5.75 11.13
C LEU A 124 8.62 -5.66 11.26
N VAL A 125 9.11 -4.67 11.99
CA VAL A 125 10.53 -4.50 12.30
C VAL A 125 10.78 -4.78 13.78
N PHE A 126 11.83 -5.56 14.07
CA PHE A 126 12.10 -6.07 15.41
C PHE A 126 13.42 -5.55 15.97
N TYR A 127 13.44 -5.37 17.30
CA TYR A 127 14.60 -4.86 18.01
C TYR A 127 14.89 -5.57 19.34
N ASN A 128 16.18 -5.58 19.71
CA ASN A 128 16.68 -5.97 21.03
C ASN A 128 16.80 -4.74 21.96
N THR A 129 15.69 -4.35 22.61
CA THR A 129 15.66 -3.28 23.63
C THR A 129 15.71 -3.81 25.06
N ARG A 130 15.53 -5.13 25.27
CA ARG A 130 15.52 -5.77 26.61
C ARG A 130 16.53 -6.89 26.77
N ARG A 131 17.71 -6.78 26.14
CA ARG A 131 18.80 -7.77 26.19
C ARG A 131 18.39 -9.19 25.77
N ARG A 132 17.36 -9.30 24.94
CA ARG A 132 16.90 -10.55 24.31
C ARG A 132 16.40 -10.25 22.90
N SER A 133 16.61 -11.18 21.98
CA SER A 133 16.15 -11.04 20.60
C SER A 133 14.64 -10.82 20.54
N TYR A 134 14.21 -9.98 19.59
CA TYR A 134 12.80 -9.72 19.30
C TYR A 134 12.01 -9.21 20.52
N SER A 135 12.67 -8.47 21.41
CA SER A 135 12.05 -7.90 22.61
C SER A 135 11.14 -6.71 22.36
N HIS A 136 11.19 -6.14 21.15
CA HIS A 136 10.41 -5.00 20.71
C HIS A 136 10.02 -5.17 19.26
N VAL A 137 8.87 -4.60 18.88
CA VAL A 137 8.35 -4.62 17.51
C VAL A 137 7.76 -3.26 17.16
N GLY A 138 7.78 -2.91 15.88
CA GLY A 138 7.03 -1.80 15.29
C GLY A 138 6.60 -2.13 13.88
N ILE A 139 5.80 -1.25 13.28
CA ILE A 139 5.31 -1.37 11.90
C ILE A 139 6.10 -0.38 11.04
N TYR A 140 6.71 -0.87 9.97
CA TYR A 140 7.44 -0.07 9.01
C TYR A 140 6.49 0.83 8.20
N LEU A 141 6.89 2.07 7.98
CA LEU A 141 6.09 3.07 7.27
C LEU A 141 6.69 3.46 5.90
N GLY A 142 7.88 2.96 5.56
CA GLY A 142 8.68 3.50 4.47
C GLY A 142 9.74 4.50 4.98
N ASP A 143 10.68 4.87 4.11
CA ASP A 143 11.72 5.88 4.36
C ASP A 143 12.50 5.71 5.68
N ASN A 144 12.84 4.47 6.03
CA ASN A 144 13.49 4.12 7.30
C ASN A 144 12.70 4.57 8.54
N LYS A 145 11.38 4.77 8.43
CA LYS A 145 10.51 5.13 9.55
C LYS A 145 9.68 3.95 9.99
N PHE A 146 9.42 3.88 11.29
CA PHE A 146 8.52 2.89 11.85
C PHE A 146 7.74 3.49 13.03
N ILE A 147 6.51 3.02 13.20
CA ILE A 147 5.65 3.38 14.32
C ILE A 147 5.67 2.29 15.38
N HIS A 148 5.72 2.69 16.64
CA HIS A 148 5.80 1.76 17.76
C HIS A 148 5.28 2.35 19.07
N ALA A 149 4.90 1.48 20.00
CA ALA A 149 4.64 1.84 21.40
C ALA A 149 5.93 1.57 22.22
N PRO A 150 6.70 2.60 22.59
CA PRO A 150 8.11 2.51 23.00
C PRO A 150 8.39 1.86 24.37
N SER A 151 7.81 2.40 25.44
CA SER A 151 8.10 2.05 26.84
C SER A 151 7.18 2.80 27.80
N SER A 152 7.14 2.38 29.06
CA SER A 152 6.41 3.08 30.13
C SER A 152 6.72 4.57 30.20
N GLY A 153 5.70 5.39 30.48
CA GLY A 153 5.81 6.85 30.54
C GLY A 153 5.86 7.56 29.19
N LYS A 154 5.86 6.82 28.07
CA LYS A 154 5.89 7.38 26.71
C LYS A 154 4.61 7.04 25.95
N LYS A 155 4.47 7.64 24.78
CA LYS A 155 3.35 7.47 23.86
C LYS A 155 3.78 6.80 22.57
N VAL A 156 2.82 6.21 21.86
CA VAL A 156 3.00 5.75 20.48
C VAL A 156 3.51 6.91 19.63
N ARG A 157 4.57 6.65 18.86
CA ARG A 157 5.22 7.64 17.99
C ARG A 157 5.93 6.96 16.82
N ILE A 158 6.45 7.80 15.94
CA ILE A 158 7.31 7.38 14.83
C ILE A 158 8.76 7.65 15.21
N ASP A 159 9.62 6.67 14.97
CA ASP A 159 11.07 6.81 15.09
C ASP A 159 11.73 6.44 13.74
N ASN A 160 12.97 6.91 13.53
CA ASN A 160 13.79 6.55 12.38
C ASN A 160 14.75 5.40 12.73
N MET A 161 14.79 4.37 11.90
CA MET A 161 15.63 3.16 12.03
C MET A 161 17.13 3.50 11.99
N GLU A 162 17.52 4.55 11.28
CA GLU A 162 18.91 5.00 11.16
C GLU A 162 19.42 5.72 12.42
N MET A 163 18.55 6.06 13.38
CA MET A 163 19.03 6.55 14.68
C MET A 163 19.89 5.47 15.34
N ALA A 164 21.08 5.86 15.82
CA ALA A 164 22.08 4.93 16.37
C ALA A 164 21.50 3.92 17.38
N TYR A 165 20.56 4.37 18.22
CA TYR A 165 19.87 3.50 19.18
C TYR A 165 19.09 2.34 18.51
N TRP A 166 18.35 2.61 17.44
CA TRP A 166 17.54 1.62 16.73
C TRP A 166 18.40 0.80 15.78
N LYS A 167 19.30 1.45 15.05
CA LYS A 167 20.24 0.80 14.13
C LYS A 167 21.04 -0.29 14.83
N SER A 168 21.59 -0.01 16.02
CA SER A 168 22.38 -1.00 16.77
C SER A 168 21.55 -2.12 17.41
N ARG A 169 20.22 -2.05 17.36
CA ARG A 169 19.30 -3.00 18.01
C ARG A 169 18.42 -3.74 17.03
N PHE A 170 18.41 -3.35 15.76
CA PHE A 170 17.65 -4.02 14.72
C PHE A 170 18.11 -5.47 14.64
N ASN A 171 17.16 -6.40 14.70
CA ASN A 171 17.49 -7.82 14.77
C ASN A 171 16.53 -8.70 13.95
N GLY A 172 15.78 -8.13 13.02
CA GLY A 172 14.99 -8.85 12.02
C GLY A 172 13.75 -8.10 11.55
N ALA A 173 13.16 -8.57 10.46
CA ALA A 173 11.87 -8.10 9.95
C ALA A 173 10.99 -9.27 9.47
N ARG A 174 9.67 -9.09 9.53
CA ARG A 174 8.68 -10.08 9.08
C ARG A 174 7.56 -9.43 8.28
N ARG A 175 7.16 -10.11 7.21
CA ARG A 175 5.96 -9.77 6.42
C ARG A 175 4.85 -10.76 6.69
N ILE A 176 3.76 -10.25 7.24
CA ILE A 176 2.56 -11.05 7.49
C ILE A 176 1.62 -10.83 6.32
N THR A 177 1.39 -11.87 5.53
CA THR A 177 0.36 -11.89 4.48
C THR A 177 -1.00 -12.27 5.07
N ASN A 178 -2.07 -11.69 4.54
CA ASN A 178 -3.43 -12.10 4.89
C ASN A 178 -3.59 -13.62 4.56
N PRO A 179 -4.22 -14.43 5.43
CA PRO A 179 -4.50 -15.84 5.15
C PRO A 179 -5.16 -16.10 3.79
N GLU A 180 -6.07 -15.22 3.34
CA GLU A 180 -6.69 -15.31 2.01
C GLU A 180 -5.66 -15.10 0.90
N ASP A 181 -4.74 -14.15 1.07
CA ASP A 181 -3.67 -13.92 0.10
C ASP A 181 -2.69 -15.09 0.10
N ARG A 182 -2.41 -15.71 1.26
CA ARG A 182 -1.60 -16.93 1.34
C ARG A 182 -2.23 -18.10 0.59
N GLN A 183 -3.53 -18.35 0.81
CA GLN A 183 -4.26 -19.40 0.11
C GLN A 183 -4.26 -19.15 -1.40
N ARG A 184 -4.48 -17.90 -1.82
CA ARG A 184 -4.39 -17.51 -3.23
C ARG A 184 -3.00 -17.76 -3.80
N ILE A 185 -1.94 -17.28 -3.15
CA ILE A 185 -0.55 -17.45 -3.59
C ILE A 185 -0.19 -18.93 -3.73
N GLU A 186 -0.54 -19.77 -2.76
CA GLU A 186 -0.24 -21.21 -2.85
C GLU A 186 -1.02 -21.88 -3.99
N SER A 187 -2.30 -21.52 -4.17
CA SER A 187 -3.10 -22.04 -5.29
C SER A 187 -2.55 -21.64 -6.67
N GLU A 188 -2.04 -20.41 -6.80
CA GLU A 188 -1.43 -19.92 -8.04
C GLU A 188 -0.08 -20.57 -8.30
N LYS A 189 0.74 -20.75 -7.25
CA LYS A 189 2.02 -21.44 -7.34
C LYS A 189 1.84 -22.88 -7.83
N GLU A 190 0.84 -23.60 -7.32
CA GLU A 190 0.50 -24.95 -7.79
C GLU A 190 0.02 -24.94 -9.25
N GLN A 191 -0.79 -23.95 -9.67
CA GLN A 191 -1.20 -23.81 -11.07
C GLN A 191 -0.02 -23.57 -12.01
N ILE A 192 0.92 -22.71 -11.61
CA ILE A 192 2.12 -22.41 -12.41
C ILE A 192 3.02 -23.65 -12.49
N LEU A 193 3.26 -24.33 -11.37
CA LEU A 193 4.04 -25.56 -11.35
C LEU A 193 3.41 -26.66 -12.21
N GLN A 194 2.08 -26.74 -12.24
CA GLN A 194 1.37 -27.67 -13.11
C GLN A 194 1.52 -27.29 -14.59
N ALA A 195 1.38 -26.01 -14.94
CA ALA A 195 1.58 -25.53 -16.32
C ALA A 195 3.00 -25.85 -16.84
N PHE A 196 4.03 -25.64 -16.02
CA PHE A 196 5.40 -26.02 -16.37
C PHE A 196 5.61 -27.53 -16.51
N ARG A 197 4.83 -28.36 -15.81
CA ARG A 197 4.87 -29.82 -15.95
C ARG A 197 4.21 -30.27 -17.26
N ASP A 198 3.08 -29.67 -17.60
CA ASP A 198 2.31 -30.01 -18.79
C ASP A 198 3.03 -29.59 -20.10
N GLU A 199 3.87 -28.54 -20.04
CA GLU A 199 4.73 -28.15 -21.17
C GLU A 199 5.95 -29.09 -21.39
N ALA A 200 6.27 -29.93 -20.41
CA ALA A 200 7.41 -30.83 -20.46
C ALA A 200 7.06 -32.25 -21.00
N GLU A 201 5.79 -32.52 -21.26
CA GLU A 201 5.26 -33.78 -21.83
C GLU A 201 4.83 -33.61 -23.30
#